data_AF-A0A8T4FCQ1-F1
#
_entry.id   AF-A0A8T4FCQ1-F1
#
_cell.length_a   1.000
_cell.length_b   1.000
_cell.length_c   1.000
_cell.angle_alpha   90.00
_cell.angle_beta   90.00
_cell.angle_gamma   90.00
#
_symmetry.space_group_name_H-M   'P 1'
#
loop_
_entity.id
_entity.type
_entity.pdbx_description
1 polymer ?
#
loop_
_entity_poly.entity_id
_entity_poly.type
_entity_poly.pdbx_seq_one_letter_code
_entity_poly.pdbx_strand_id
1 'polypeptide(L)'
;MVLRLAEPIVRRVDTRLRRNWWEGGRSIWDRETGGRPYSVDEISVEQLPAPEPIGDGLGFGEVWVRRRRYAVEDCPVQLALSYYPADIATGTAITQIDSGPGGVYARLTERGHAPATFTEELRARMPTPWERERLNLPPGVPVLSIVRTAWTSEGRPVEVAVLTLDASSYVLRYSFDAVPAVPSRDNWRSAIF
;
A
#
# COMPACT_ATOMS: atom_id res chain seq x y z
N MET A 1 -8.92 8.20 -27.26
CA MET A 1 -7.56 7.65 -27.19
C MET A 1 -7.28 7.36 -25.72
N VAL A 2 -6.92 6.12 -25.36
CA VAL A 2 -6.59 5.79 -23.97
C VAL A 2 -5.17 6.29 -23.71
N LEU A 3 -5.02 7.26 -22.80
CA LEU A 3 -3.70 7.75 -22.39
C LEU A 3 -2.95 6.62 -21.64
N ARG A 4 -1.66 6.50 -21.92
CA ARG A 4 -0.76 5.50 -21.34
C ARG A 4 0.57 6.14 -21.04
N LEU A 5 1.20 5.66 -19.97
CA LEU A 5 2.58 6.04 -19.67
C LEU A 5 3.51 5.50 -20.75
N ALA A 6 4.36 6.36 -21.29
CA ALA A 6 5.42 5.96 -22.21
C ALA A 6 6.51 5.15 -21.49
N GLU A 7 6.79 5.49 -20.23
CA GLU A 7 7.77 4.81 -19.39
C GLU A 7 7.11 4.19 -18.16
N PRO A 8 7.41 2.91 -17.83
CA PRO A 8 6.81 2.25 -16.69
C PRO A 8 7.24 2.88 -15.37
N ILE A 9 6.39 2.78 -14.35
CA ILE A 9 6.71 3.07 -12.97
C ILE A 9 7.51 1.90 -12.40
N VAL A 10 8.75 2.15 -11.99
CA VAL A 10 9.60 1.13 -11.36
C VAL A 10 9.41 1.16 -9.85
N ARG A 11 8.53 0.28 -9.35
CA ARG A 11 8.31 0.09 -7.92
C ARG A 11 9.40 -0.82 -7.35
N ARG A 12 10.35 -0.23 -6.60
CA ARG A 12 11.38 -0.95 -5.84
C ARG A 12 10.80 -1.45 -4.52
N VAL A 13 10.36 -2.71 -4.49
CA VAL A 13 9.50 -3.24 -3.42
C VAL A 13 10.19 -3.27 -2.06
N ASP A 14 11.48 -3.61 -2.06
CA ASP A 14 12.36 -3.75 -0.90
C ASP A 14 12.75 -2.42 -0.20
N THR A 15 12.72 -1.31 -0.93
CA THR A 15 13.27 -0.02 -0.44
C THR A 15 12.27 1.10 -0.31
N ARG A 16 11.13 1.04 -1.01
CA ARG A 16 10.16 2.15 -1.09
C ARG A 16 9.46 2.48 0.24
N LEU A 17 9.35 1.51 1.16
CA LEU A 17 8.70 1.68 2.46
C LEU A 17 9.68 1.87 3.63
N ARG A 18 10.98 2.04 3.35
CA ARG A 18 11.99 2.23 4.41
C ARG A 18 11.64 3.44 5.28
N ARG A 19 11.75 3.24 6.59
CA ARG A 19 11.33 4.17 7.65
C ARG A 19 11.86 5.60 7.47
N ASN A 20 13.14 5.73 7.13
CA ASN A 20 13.80 7.01 6.89
C ASN A 20 13.18 7.87 5.78
N TRP A 21 12.34 7.31 4.91
CA TRP A 21 11.65 8.10 3.89
C TRP A 21 10.51 8.89 4.46
N TRP A 22 9.53 8.21 5.05
CA TRP A 22 8.30 8.83 5.53
C TRP A 22 8.47 9.53 6.89
N GLU A 23 9.44 9.12 7.73
CA GLU A 23 9.82 9.92 8.91
C GLU A 23 10.43 11.28 8.53
N GLY A 24 11.07 11.36 7.36
CA GLY A 24 11.56 12.62 6.79
C GLY A 24 10.47 13.46 6.13
N GLY A 25 9.19 13.11 6.29
CA GLY A 25 8.05 13.85 5.73
C GLY A 25 7.79 13.62 4.23
N ARG A 26 8.57 12.77 3.56
CA ARG A 26 8.49 12.55 2.11
C ARG A 26 7.42 11.52 1.73
N SER A 27 6.74 11.75 0.61
CA SER A 27 5.75 10.81 0.07
C SER A 27 6.45 9.62 -0.59
N ILE A 28 5.87 8.43 -0.44
CA ILE A 28 6.32 7.21 -1.13
C ILE A 28 6.19 7.39 -2.65
N TRP A 29 5.20 8.14 -3.11
CA TRP A 29 4.93 8.36 -4.53
C TRP A 29 5.99 9.21 -5.21
N ASP A 30 6.56 10.21 -4.54
CA ASP A 30 7.63 11.04 -5.11
C ASP A 30 8.83 10.18 -5.57
N ARG A 31 9.11 9.08 -4.85
CA ARG A 31 10.14 8.11 -5.21
C ARG A 31 9.69 7.17 -6.34
N GLU A 32 8.45 6.69 -6.31
CA GLU A 32 7.95 5.75 -7.32
C GLU A 32 7.83 6.41 -8.70
N THR A 33 7.37 7.65 -8.75
CA THR A 33 7.19 8.38 -10.02
C THR A 33 8.50 8.94 -10.55
N GLY A 34 9.54 9.06 -9.72
CA GLY A 34 10.83 9.61 -10.11
C GLY A 34 10.76 11.11 -10.42
N GLY A 35 9.88 11.83 -9.74
CA GLY A 35 9.64 13.27 -9.96
C GLY A 35 8.62 13.58 -11.05
N ARG A 36 8.06 12.56 -11.74
CA ARG A 36 6.93 12.76 -12.64
C ARG A 36 5.70 13.25 -11.86
N PRO A 37 4.91 14.16 -12.45
CA PRO A 37 3.72 14.69 -11.81
C PRO A 37 2.71 13.56 -11.56
N TYR A 38 2.13 13.55 -10.37
CA TYR A 38 1.07 12.62 -9.99
C TYR A 38 -0.03 13.34 -9.22
N SER A 39 -1.20 12.74 -9.22
CA SER A 39 -2.37 13.24 -8.50
C SER A 39 -3.10 12.11 -7.79
N VAL A 40 -3.89 12.48 -6.78
CA VAL A 40 -4.87 11.63 -6.12
C VAL A 40 -6.23 12.26 -6.36
N ASP A 41 -6.95 11.79 -7.37
CA ASP A 41 -8.13 12.48 -7.89
C ASP A 41 -9.46 11.93 -7.34
N GLU A 42 -9.46 10.69 -6.84
CA GLU A 42 -10.59 10.11 -6.12
C GLU A 42 -10.15 9.68 -4.73
N ILE A 43 -10.53 10.43 -3.70
CA ILE A 43 -10.22 10.11 -2.30
C ILE A 43 -11.47 10.15 -1.42
N SER A 44 -11.66 9.08 -0.65
CA SER A 44 -12.68 9.01 0.40
C SER A 44 -12.14 8.31 1.63
N VAL A 45 -12.69 8.70 2.78
CA VAL A 45 -12.35 8.16 4.09
C VAL A 45 -13.64 7.93 4.86
N GLU A 46 -13.88 6.70 5.30
CA GLU A 46 -15.08 6.32 6.04
C GLU A 46 -14.77 5.30 7.13
N GLN A 47 -15.62 5.22 8.14
CA GLN A 47 -15.52 4.21 9.19
C GLN A 47 -16.59 3.14 8.96
N LEU A 48 -16.19 1.87 9.04
CA LEU A 48 -17.05 0.71 8.82
C LEU A 48 -16.59 -0.47 9.71
N PRO A 49 -17.45 -1.48 9.92
CA PRO A 49 -17.00 -2.78 10.42
C PRO A 49 -15.93 -3.37 9.51
N ALA A 50 -14.94 -4.05 10.09
CA ALA A 50 -13.94 -4.76 9.32
C ALA A 50 -14.60 -5.84 8.45
N PRO A 51 -14.27 -5.92 7.15
CA PRO A 51 -14.69 -7.04 6.33
C PRO A 51 -14.19 -8.37 6.92
N GLU A 52 -14.99 -9.42 6.87
CA GLU A 52 -14.74 -10.73 7.50
C GLU A 52 -13.30 -11.26 7.30
N PRO A 53 -12.69 -11.25 6.08
CA PRO A 53 -11.32 -11.73 5.91
C PRO A 53 -10.26 -10.92 6.67
N ILE A 54 -10.51 -9.63 6.90
CA ILE A 54 -9.62 -8.73 7.62
C ILE A 54 -9.90 -8.80 9.13
N GLY A 55 -11.18 -8.86 9.51
CA GLY A 55 -11.61 -8.98 10.90
C GLY A 55 -11.10 -10.26 11.54
N ASP A 56 -11.39 -11.41 10.95
CA ASP A 56 -11.04 -12.72 11.50
C ASP A 56 -9.55 -13.02 11.36
N GLY A 57 -8.93 -12.61 10.25
CA GLY A 57 -7.53 -12.89 9.97
C GLY A 57 -6.54 -12.04 10.78
N LEU A 58 -6.92 -10.81 11.15
CA LEU A 58 -6.01 -9.83 11.74
C LEU A 58 -6.54 -9.18 13.02
N GLY A 59 -7.72 -9.60 13.50
CA GLY A 59 -8.31 -9.13 14.75
C GLY A 59 -8.87 -7.72 14.69
N PHE A 60 -9.27 -7.24 13.50
CA PHE A 60 -9.85 -5.90 13.36
C PHE A 60 -11.33 -5.94 13.72
N GLY A 61 -11.77 -5.06 14.63
CA GLY A 61 -13.19 -4.80 14.88
C GLY A 61 -13.72 -3.76 13.91
N GLU A 62 -13.76 -2.51 14.35
CA GLU A 62 -14.05 -1.35 13.48
C GLU A 62 -12.79 -0.87 12.76
N VAL A 63 -12.95 -0.36 11.54
CA VAL A 63 -11.85 0.15 10.71
C VAL A 63 -12.17 1.48 10.05
N TRP A 64 -11.13 2.29 9.86
CA TRP A 64 -11.15 3.39 8.92
C TRP A 64 -10.66 2.93 7.55
N VAL A 65 -11.48 3.16 6.53
CA VAL A 65 -11.23 2.77 5.14
C VAL A 65 -10.85 3.99 4.33
N ARG A 66 -9.66 3.97 3.72
CA ARG A 66 -9.20 5.02 2.79
C ARG A 66 -9.15 4.47 1.37
N ARG A 67 -10.00 5.00 0.49
CA ARG A 67 -9.99 4.72 -0.96
C ARG A 67 -9.30 5.84 -1.70
N ARG A 68 -8.37 5.49 -2.59
CA ARG A 68 -7.58 6.43 -3.40
C ARG A 68 -7.44 5.91 -4.83
N ARG A 69 -7.59 6.77 -5.83
CA ARG A 69 -7.07 6.55 -7.19
C ARG A 69 -5.86 7.45 -7.41
N TYR A 70 -4.80 6.86 -7.97
CA TYR A 70 -3.57 7.55 -8.31
C TYR A 70 -3.43 7.63 -9.82
N ALA A 71 -3.12 8.82 -10.31
CA ALA A 71 -2.74 9.06 -11.69
C ALA A 71 -1.32 9.63 -11.76
N VAL A 72 -0.57 9.22 -12.78
CA VAL A 72 0.77 9.75 -13.10
C VAL A 72 0.70 10.26 -14.53
N GLU A 73 1.14 11.49 -14.78
CA GLU A 73 1.01 12.14 -16.11
C GLU A 73 -0.42 12.00 -16.67
N ASP A 74 -1.42 12.27 -15.80
CA ASP A 74 -2.86 12.15 -16.07
C ASP A 74 -3.36 10.75 -16.47
N CYS A 75 -2.52 9.72 -16.35
CA CYS A 75 -2.88 8.32 -16.57
C CYS A 75 -3.24 7.64 -15.24
N PRO A 76 -4.49 7.16 -15.03
CA PRO A 76 -4.82 6.36 -13.85
C PRO A 76 -4.03 5.06 -13.82
N VAL A 77 -3.20 4.88 -12.81
CA VAL A 77 -2.26 3.74 -12.73
C VAL A 77 -2.55 2.81 -11.56
N GLN A 78 -3.16 3.31 -10.49
CA GLN A 78 -3.39 2.51 -9.29
C GLN A 78 -4.68 2.88 -8.55
N LEU A 79 -5.40 1.86 -8.08
CA LEU A 79 -6.43 1.96 -7.05
C LEU A 79 -5.88 1.43 -5.73
N ALA A 80 -6.16 2.11 -4.63
CA ALA A 80 -5.70 1.73 -3.30
C ALA A 80 -6.84 1.81 -2.29
N LEU A 81 -7.06 0.70 -1.59
CA LEU A 81 -8.04 0.55 -0.52
C LEU A 81 -7.28 0.12 0.74
N SER A 82 -7.09 1.04 1.69
CA SER A 82 -6.43 0.72 2.97
C SER A 82 -7.42 0.70 4.11
N TYR A 83 -7.29 -0.29 4.99
CA TYR A 83 -8.02 -0.48 6.24
C TYR A 83 -7.06 -0.24 7.40
N TYR A 84 -7.46 0.63 8.33
CA TYR A 84 -6.72 0.92 9.55
C TYR A 84 -7.60 0.62 10.77
N PRO A 85 -7.10 -0.08 11.80
CA PRO A 85 -7.87 -0.30 13.03
C PRO A 85 -8.39 1.01 13.61
N ALA A 86 -9.67 1.05 13.98
CA ALA A 86 -10.30 2.28 14.45
C ALA A 86 -9.70 2.78 15.76
N ASP A 87 -9.27 1.88 16.65
CA ASP A 87 -8.64 2.23 17.92
C ASP A 87 -7.26 2.91 17.74
N ILE A 88 -6.59 2.67 16.61
CA ILE A 88 -5.36 3.36 16.24
C ILE A 88 -5.66 4.66 15.48
N ALA A 89 -6.52 4.58 14.45
CA ALA A 89 -6.69 5.65 13.49
C ALA A 89 -7.56 6.81 14.01
N THR A 90 -8.51 6.54 14.90
CA THR A 90 -9.47 7.55 15.37
C THR A 90 -8.76 8.72 16.08
N GLY A 91 -9.18 9.94 15.74
CA GLY A 91 -8.57 11.18 16.26
C GLY A 91 -7.19 11.49 15.67
N THR A 92 -6.82 10.89 14.53
CA THR A 92 -5.60 11.24 13.77
C THR A 92 -5.96 11.79 12.38
N ALA A 93 -4.97 12.37 11.70
CA ALA A 93 -5.11 12.75 10.29
C ALA A 93 -5.29 11.55 9.33
N ILE A 94 -5.16 10.29 9.80
CA ILE A 94 -5.52 9.10 9.01
C ILE A 94 -7.02 9.12 8.67
N THR A 95 -7.85 9.77 9.48
CA THR A 95 -9.30 9.93 9.22
C THR A 95 -9.62 11.09 8.27
N GLN A 96 -8.62 11.88 7.88
CA GLN A 96 -8.78 13.08 7.06
C GLN A 96 -8.33 12.84 5.61
N ILE A 97 -8.87 13.60 4.66
CA ILE A 97 -8.47 13.54 3.25
C ILE A 97 -6.97 13.77 3.11
N ASP A 98 -6.45 14.83 3.71
CA ASP A 98 -5.02 15.07 3.81
C ASP A 98 -4.47 14.47 5.12
N SER A 99 -3.54 13.52 4.99
CA SER A 99 -2.84 12.90 6.12
C SER A 99 -1.60 13.68 6.58
N GLY A 100 -1.25 14.76 5.88
CA GLY A 100 -0.08 15.60 6.14
C GLY A 100 1.25 14.98 5.70
N PRO A 101 2.37 15.68 5.98
CA PRO A 101 3.72 15.22 5.64
C PRO A 101 4.04 13.84 6.22
N GLY A 102 4.73 13.02 5.42
CA GLY A 102 5.04 11.62 5.74
C GLY A 102 3.83 10.68 5.68
N GLY A 103 2.63 11.22 5.44
CA GLY A 103 1.40 10.48 5.24
C GLY A 103 0.97 9.65 6.45
N VAL A 104 0.21 8.60 6.16
CA VAL A 104 -0.40 7.71 7.18
C VAL A 104 0.64 7.01 8.06
N TYR A 105 1.82 6.64 7.54
CA TYR A 105 2.84 5.96 8.35
C TYR A 105 3.47 6.88 9.40
N ALA A 106 3.64 8.17 9.09
CA ALA A 106 4.04 9.15 10.10
C ALA A 106 2.98 9.27 11.21
N ARG A 107 1.70 9.31 10.86
CA ARG A 107 0.60 9.36 11.85
C ARG A 107 0.53 8.12 12.73
N LEU A 108 0.80 6.94 12.17
CA LEU A 108 0.89 5.70 12.93
C LEU A 108 2.06 5.75 13.92
N THR A 109 3.23 6.22 13.47
CA THR A 109 4.41 6.38 14.34
C THR A 109 4.18 7.37 15.48
N GLU A 110 3.54 8.51 15.22
CA GLU A 110 3.19 9.50 16.25
C GLU A 110 2.28 8.92 17.34
N ARG A 111 1.49 7.90 17.03
CA ARG A 111 0.66 7.16 17.98
C ARG A 111 1.37 5.97 18.63
N GLY A 112 2.67 5.82 18.43
CA GLY A 112 3.45 4.68 18.96
C GLY A 112 3.24 3.37 18.21
N HIS A 113 2.64 3.41 17.01
CA HIS A 113 2.32 2.25 16.18
C HIS A 113 3.14 2.23 14.88
N ALA A 114 4.42 2.58 15.00
CA ALA A 114 5.33 2.67 13.85
C ALA A 114 5.44 1.31 13.12
N PRO A 115 5.22 1.26 11.79
CA PRO A 115 5.50 0.06 11.03
C PRO A 115 6.96 -0.36 11.15
N ALA A 116 7.17 -1.64 11.48
CA ALA A 116 8.47 -2.29 11.55
C ALA A 116 8.66 -3.27 10.37
N THR A 117 7.62 -4.02 10.03
CA THR A 117 7.64 -5.02 8.97
C THR A 117 6.46 -4.83 8.03
N PHE A 118 6.67 -5.09 6.74
CA PHE A 118 5.62 -5.13 5.73
C PHE A 118 5.64 -6.48 5.04
N THR A 119 4.47 -7.10 4.91
CA THR A 119 4.27 -8.30 4.08
C THR A 119 3.45 -7.89 2.87
N GLU A 120 3.88 -8.27 1.67
CA GLU A 120 3.10 -8.06 0.44
C GLU A 120 2.89 -9.38 -0.29
N GLU A 121 1.64 -9.69 -0.57
CA GLU A 121 1.23 -10.80 -1.42
C GLU A 121 0.76 -10.26 -2.76
N LEU A 122 1.31 -10.79 -3.85
CA LEU A 122 1.01 -10.31 -5.20
C LEU A 122 0.40 -11.41 -6.05
N ARG A 123 -0.62 -11.04 -6.82
CA ARG A 123 -1.21 -11.89 -7.86
C ARG A 123 -1.53 -11.09 -9.12
N ALA A 124 -1.25 -11.67 -10.28
CA ALA A 124 -1.81 -11.20 -11.55
C ALA A 124 -3.20 -11.78 -11.79
N ARG A 125 -4.15 -10.96 -12.25
CA ARG A 125 -5.51 -11.39 -12.62
C ARG A 125 -6.12 -10.44 -13.65
N MET A 126 -7.23 -10.85 -14.28
CA MET A 126 -8.03 -9.93 -15.08
C MET A 126 -8.74 -8.90 -14.18
N PRO A 127 -8.90 -7.65 -14.64
CA PRO A 127 -9.62 -6.64 -13.88
C PRO A 127 -11.11 -6.94 -13.85
N THR A 128 -11.77 -6.53 -12.77
CA THR A 128 -13.24 -6.43 -12.72
C THR A 128 -13.73 -5.30 -13.65
N PRO A 129 -15.02 -5.25 -14.01
CA PRO A 129 -15.58 -4.14 -14.79
C PRO A 129 -15.34 -2.78 -14.12
N TRP A 130 -15.49 -2.70 -12.79
CA TRP A 130 -15.26 -1.48 -12.02
C TRP A 130 -13.80 -1.04 -12.09
N GLU A 131 -12.84 -1.95 -11.90
CA GLU A 131 -11.41 -1.64 -11.99
C GLU A 131 -11.02 -1.21 -13.41
N ARG A 132 -11.54 -1.91 -14.43
CA ARG A 132 -11.31 -1.58 -15.84
C ARG A 132 -11.71 -0.15 -16.16
N GLU A 133 -12.90 0.26 -15.72
CA GLU A 133 -13.41 1.60 -15.95
C GLU A 133 -12.56 2.65 -15.21
N ARG A 134 -12.28 2.44 -13.91
CA ARG A 134 -11.57 3.44 -13.10
C ARG A 134 -10.10 3.62 -13.50
N LEU A 135 -9.47 2.56 -14.00
CA LEU A 135 -8.09 2.57 -14.49
C LEU A 135 -7.99 2.80 -16.01
N ASN A 136 -9.11 3.04 -16.70
CA ASN A 136 -9.15 3.18 -18.15
C ASN A 136 -8.40 2.05 -18.89
N LEU A 137 -8.57 0.79 -18.45
CA LEU A 137 -7.79 -0.34 -18.98
C LEU A 137 -8.34 -0.80 -20.35
N PRO A 138 -7.48 -0.89 -21.38
CA PRO A 138 -7.81 -1.53 -22.64
C PRO A 138 -8.21 -2.99 -22.47
N PRO A 139 -8.94 -3.55 -23.44
CA PRO A 139 -9.18 -4.99 -23.51
C PRO A 139 -7.88 -5.80 -23.38
N GLY A 140 -7.94 -6.91 -22.67
CA GLY A 140 -6.80 -7.82 -22.52
C GLY A 140 -5.70 -7.40 -21.54
N VAL A 141 -5.75 -6.20 -20.95
CA VAL A 141 -4.74 -5.77 -19.95
C VAL A 141 -5.08 -6.34 -18.56
N PRO A 142 -4.17 -7.11 -17.92
CA PRO A 142 -4.37 -7.60 -16.56
C PRO A 142 -4.04 -6.51 -15.53
N VAL A 143 -4.36 -6.80 -14.27
CA VAL A 143 -3.94 -6.00 -13.11
C VAL A 143 -3.03 -6.81 -12.21
N LEU A 144 -2.13 -6.12 -11.51
CA LEU A 144 -1.42 -6.68 -10.35
C LEU A 144 -2.22 -6.32 -9.09
N SER A 145 -2.73 -7.33 -8.42
CA SER A 145 -3.43 -7.22 -7.14
C SER A 145 -2.41 -7.48 -6.03
N ILE A 146 -2.19 -6.49 -5.16
CA ILE A 146 -1.27 -6.59 -4.03
C ILE A 146 -2.06 -6.43 -2.74
N VAL A 147 -1.92 -7.37 -1.81
CA VAL A 147 -2.36 -7.19 -0.43
C VAL A 147 -1.13 -6.91 0.41
N ARG A 148 -1.09 -5.75 1.07
CA ARG A 148 -0.01 -5.37 1.99
C ARG A 148 -0.53 -5.34 3.41
N THR A 149 0.19 -5.98 4.32
CA THR A 149 -0.03 -5.81 5.77
C THR A 149 1.18 -5.13 6.40
N ALA A 150 0.94 -4.08 7.19
CA ALA A 150 1.97 -3.40 7.98
C ALA A 150 1.88 -3.83 9.45
N TRP A 151 3.02 -4.16 10.04
CA TRP A 151 3.13 -4.72 11.40
C TRP A 151 4.03 -3.84 12.27
N THR A 152 3.67 -3.63 13.54
CA THR A 152 4.60 -3.05 14.53
C THR A 152 5.68 -4.05 14.94
N SER A 153 6.68 -3.57 15.70
CA SER A 153 7.73 -4.44 16.29
C SER A 153 7.18 -5.50 17.24
N GLU A 154 6.02 -5.24 17.84
CA GLU A 154 5.32 -6.13 18.75
C GLU A 154 4.41 -7.14 18.01
N GLY A 155 4.45 -7.15 16.67
CA GLY A 155 3.65 -8.05 15.84
C GLY A 155 2.19 -7.64 15.70
N ARG A 156 1.83 -6.39 16.01
CA ARG A 156 0.47 -5.89 15.85
C ARG A 156 0.23 -5.39 14.42
N PRO A 157 -0.83 -5.83 13.71
CA PRO A 157 -1.19 -5.28 12.42
C PRO A 157 -1.79 -3.88 12.56
N VAL A 158 -1.32 -2.93 11.76
CA VAL A 158 -1.73 -1.50 11.80
C VAL A 158 -2.31 -0.98 10.50
N GLU A 159 -2.12 -1.72 9.40
CA GLU A 159 -2.72 -1.44 8.10
C GLU A 159 -2.89 -2.76 7.34
N VAL A 160 -4.01 -2.88 6.62
CA VAL A 160 -4.14 -3.75 5.45
C VAL A 160 -4.46 -2.92 4.23
N ALA A 161 -3.64 -2.99 3.18
CA ALA A 161 -3.86 -2.26 1.94
C ALA A 161 -4.05 -3.22 0.76
N VAL A 162 -5.19 -3.12 0.08
CA VAL A 162 -5.45 -3.79 -1.19
C VAL A 162 -5.17 -2.80 -2.31
N LEU A 163 -4.14 -3.07 -3.11
CA LEU A 163 -3.72 -2.25 -4.24
C LEU A 163 -4.02 -2.98 -5.54
N THR A 164 -4.61 -2.28 -6.49
CA THR A 164 -4.83 -2.77 -7.85
C THR A 164 -4.07 -1.86 -8.80
N LEU A 165 -3.07 -2.42 -9.48
CA LEU A 165 -2.17 -1.69 -10.37
C LEU A 165 -2.44 -2.09 -11.82
N ASP A 166 -2.37 -1.11 -12.74
CA ASP A 166 -2.29 -1.38 -14.17
C ASP A 166 -0.97 -2.12 -14.48
N ALA A 167 -1.05 -3.40 -14.85
CA ALA A 167 0.13 -4.21 -15.10
C ALA A 167 0.97 -3.72 -16.30
N SER A 168 0.37 -2.95 -17.23
CA SER A 168 1.10 -2.33 -18.34
C SER A 168 1.92 -1.11 -17.93
N SER A 169 1.60 -0.50 -16.77
CA SER A 169 2.22 0.73 -16.29
C SER A 169 3.30 0.49 -15.22
N TYR A 170 3.47 -0.74 -14.71
CA TYR A 170 4.36 -1.03 -13.59
C TYR A 170 5.41 -2.11 -13.89
N VAL A 171 6.61 -1.87 -13.37
CA VAL A 171 7.64 -2.90 -13.18
C VAL A 171 7.90 -3.01 -11.68
N LEU A 172 7.78 -4.23 -11.14
CA LEU A 172 8.12 -4.51 -9.75
C LEU A 172 9.56 -5.02 -9.67
N ARG A 173 10.42 -4.26 -9.01
CA ARG A 173 11.83 -4.56 -8.86
C ARG A 173 12.11 -5.04 -7.45
N TYR A 174 12.75 -6.20 -7.37
CA TYR A 174 13.27 -6.77 -6.15
C TYR A 174 14.79 -6.85 -6.25
N SER A 175 15.45 -6.63 -5.12
CA SER A 175 16.87 -6.87 -4.96
C SER A 175 17.04 -7.54 -3.62
N PHE A 176 17.78 -8.64 -3.60
CA PHE A 176 18.04 -9.41 -2.40
C PHE A 176 19.50 -9.84 -2.44
N ASP A 177 20.13 -9.88 -1.27
CA ASP A 177 21.51 -10.32 -1.15
C ASP A 177 21.58 -11.84 -1.39
N ALA A 178 22.56 -12.27 -2.17
CA ALA A 178 22.78 -13.70 -2.45
C ALA A 178 23.20 -14.48 -1.20
N VAL A 179 23.79 -13.78 -0.23
CA VAL A 179 24.07 -14.30 1.11
C VAL A 179 23.02 -13.71 2.03
N PRO A 180 22.16 -14.53 2.68
CA PRO A 180 21.20 -14.00 3.63
C PRO A 180 21.95 -13.24 4.73
N ALA A 181 21.47 -12.04 5.07
CA ALA A 181 21.91 -11.38 6.29
C ALA A 181 21.77 -12.40 7.42
N VAL A 182 22.89 -12.74 8.08
CA VAL A 182 22.90 -13.73 9.17
C VAL A 182 21.80 -13.31 10.14
N PRO A 183 20.75 -14.12 10.34
CA PRO A 183 19.74 -13.79 11.33
C PRO A 183 20.47 -13.71 12.67
N SER A 184 20.35 -12.58 13.39
CA SER A 184 20.72 -12.58 14.79
C SER A 184 19.99 -13.76 15.44
N ARG A 185 20.76 -14.71 15.97
CA ARG A 185 20.22 -15.85 16.71
C ARG A 185 19.30 -15.32 17.80
N ASP A 186 17.99 -15.36 17.55
CA ASP A 186 16.95 -15.69 18.52
C ASP A 186 15.59 -15.75 17.82
N ASN A 187 14.86 -16.84 18.10
CA ASN A 187 13.43 -17.05 17.87
C ASN A 187 12.91 -17.33 16.46
N TRP A 188 13.25 -18.51 15.94
CA TRP A 188 12.22 -19.35 15.31
C TRP A 188 12.48 -20.84 15.62
N ARG A 189 11.66 -21.40 16.51
CA ARG A 189 11.42 -22.85 16.60
C ARG A 189 9.99 -23.10 16.13
N SER A 190 9.91 -23.80 14.99
CA SER A 190 8.91 -24.82 14.66
C SER A 190 7.44 -24.42 14.47
N ALA A 191 6.98 -24.46 13.19
CA ALA A 191 5.76 -25.13 12.72
C ALA A 191 5.77 -25.08 11.18
N ILE A 192 6.20 -26.13 10.48
CA ILE A 192 5.39 -27.22 9.90
C ILE A 192 4.79 -26.84 8.52
N PHE A 193 5.27 -27.60 7.51
CA PHE A 193 5.01 -27.68 6.06
C PHE A 193 5.53 -26.55 5.15
#